data_AF-R1B3I5-F1
#
_entry.id   AF-R1B3I5-F1
#
_cell.length_a   1.000
_cell.length_b   1.000
_cell.length_c   1.000
_cell.angle_alpha   90.00
_cell.angle_beta   90.00
_cell.angle_gamma   90.00
#
_symmetry.space_group_name_H-M   'P 1'
#
loop_
_entity.id
_entity.type
_entity.pdbx_description
1 polymer ?
#
loop_
_entity_poly.entity_id
_entity_poly.type
_entity_poly.pdbx_seq_one_letter_code
_entity_poly.pdbx_strand_id
1 'polypeptide(L)'
;MLLLTGPNASGKTVYLRMVGITCFLAHIGSFVPAESATVGLTDAIFTRMVSRESTLANASAFMADLTQMSNMMRHSTRRSLCLVDEFGKGTNAQDGISFLYACLRHFLDRGRECPRLLACTHYTELLELPELVDRPGLSLWTMQASVMLEKKTEADDTLDDVIFLYRAIPGRSEGSFAYHCAAAANVPRAVIDRAVQVSRLRDAGEPVHAMDRSEADAASERRPSCLLGEAPW
;
A
#
# COMPACT_ATOMS: atom_id res chain seq x y z
N MET A 1 14.77 11.51 -1.25
CA MET A 1 13.87 10.50 -0.68
C MET A 1 12.67 10.34 -1.60
N LEU A 2 12.20 9.12 -1.81
CA LEU A 2 11.02 8.83 -2.61
C LEU A 2 9.95 8.18 -1.72
N LEU A 3 8.74 8.73 -1.74
CA LEU A 3 7.56 8.14 -1.10
C LEU A 3 6.62 7.63 -2.20
N LEU A 4 6.46 6.32 -2.28
CA LEU A 4 5.63 5.63 -3.26
C LEU A 4 4.31 5.20 -2.62
N THR A 5 3.22 5.69 -3.20
CA THR A 5 1.85 5.38 -2.78
C THR A 5 1.12 4.58 -3.85
N GLY A 6 -0.11 4.17 -3.54
CA GLY A 6 -0.99 3.48 -4.48
C GLY A 6 -1.72 2.30 -3.83
N PRO A 7 -2.68 1.69 -4.53
CA PRO A 7 -3.49 0.59 -4.01
C PRO A 7 -2.71 -0.66 -3.62
N ASN A 8 -3.29 -1.50 -2.76
CA ASN A 8 -2.84 -2.88 -2.57
C ASN A 8 -2.78 -3.62 -3.91
N ALA A 9 -1.84 -4.55 -4.06
CA ALA A 9 -1.58 -5.30 -5.30
C ALA A 9 -1.07 -4.49 -6.51
N SER A 10 -0.81 -3.17 -6.38
CA SER A 10 -0.28 -2.35 -7.49
C SER A 10 1.20 -2.58 -7.81
N GLY A 11 1.91 -3.44 -7.07
CA GLY A 11 3.31 -3.77 -7.31
C GLY A 11 4.33 -2.98 -6.48
N LYS A 12 3.92 -2.16 -5.50
CA LYS A 12 4.83 -1.37 -4.63
C LYS A 12 5.98 -2.18 -4.01
N THR A 13 5.68 -3.28 -3.32
CA THR A 13 6.68 -4.17 -2.72
C THR A 13 7.60 -4.79 -3.76
N VAL A 14 7.07 -5.13 -4.93
CA VAL A 14 7.85 -5.67 -6.04
C VAL A 14 8.85 -4.62 -6.54
N TYR A 15 8.39 -3.39 -6.75
CA TYR A 15 9.23 -2.27 -7.16
C TYR A 15 10.37 -2.00 -6.17
N LEU A 16 10.08 -1.97 -4.87
CA LEU A 16 11.08 -1.87 -3.80
C LEU A 16 12.15 -2.97 -3.89
N ARG A 17 11.72 -4.23 -4.05
CA ARG A 17 12.63 -5.37 -4.18
C ARG A 17 13.47 -5.29 -5.45
N MET A 18 12.89 -4.87 -6.57
CA MET A 18 13.62 -4.67 -7.82
C MET A 18 14.76 -3.66 -7.66
N VAL A 19 14.53 -2.53 -6.98
CA VAL A 19 15.57 -1.53 -6.69
C VAL A 19 16.68 -2.12 -5.82
N GLY A 20 16.31 -2.85 -4.74
CA GLY A 20 17.28 -3.49 -3.86
C GLY A 20 18.15 -4.55 -4.56
N ILE A 21 17.52 -5.44 -5.35
CA ILE A 21 18.21 -6.49 -6.10
C ILE A 21 19.10 -5.88 -7.18
N THR A 22 18.64 -4.86 -7.90
CA THR A 22 19.44 -4.15 -8.91
C THR A 22 20.70 -3.54 -8.29
N CYS A 23 20.55 -2.90 -7.12
CA CYS A 23 21.68 -2.35 -6.39
C CYS A 23 22.67 -3.44 -5.95
N PHE A 24 22.17 -4.57 -5.46
CA PHE A 24 23.00 -5.69 -5.03
C PHE A 24 23.77 -6.32 -6.21
N LEU A 25 23.08 -6.62 -7.31
CA LEU A 25 23.66 -7.20 -8.52
C LEU A 25 24.78 -6.30 -9.10
N ALA A 26 24.57 -5.00 -9.13
CA ALA A 26 25.58 -4.04 -9.58
C ALA A 26 26.87 -4.10 -8.73
N HIS A 27 26.75 -4.23 -7.40
CA HIS A 27 27.91 -4.25 -6.49
C HIS A 27 28.67 -5.58 -6.46
N ILE A 28 28.04 -6.68 -6.87
CA ILE A 28 28.75 -7.96 -7.08
C ILE A 28 29.35 -8.09 -8.48
N GLY A 29 29.21 -7.07 -9.34
CA GLY A 29 29.72 -7.08 -10.71
C GLY A 29 28.88 -7.88 -11.71
N SER A 30 27.62 -8.18 -11.38
CA SER A 30 26.68 -8.84 -12.28
C SER A 30 26.02 -7.84 -13.23
N PHE A 31 25.57 -8.31 -14.39
CA PHE A 31 24.56 -7.59 -15.17
C PHE A 31 23.30 -7.38 -14.33
N VAL A 32 22.62 -6.26 -14.60
CA VAL A 32 21.38 -5.88 -13.92
C VAL A 32 20.19 -5.98 -14.88
N PRO A 33 18.98 -6.30 -14.39
CA PRO A 33 17.78 -6.43 -15.21
C PRO A 33 17.17 -5.06 -15.54
N ALA A 34 17.87 -4.27 -16.36
CA ALA A 34 17.43 -2.97 -16.85
C ALA A 34 17.99 -2.70 -18.25
N GLU A 35 17.31 -1.86 -19.04
CA GLU A 35 17.84 -1.39 -20.33
C GLU A 35 19.13 -0.56 -20.14
N SER A 36 19.16 0.26 -19.09
CA SER A 36 20.35 0.96 -18.62
C SER A 36 20.28 1.21 -17.12
N ALA A 37 21.42 1.28 -16.43
CA ALA A 37 21.47 1.55 -15.01
C ALA A 37 22.76 2.28 -14.61
N THR A 38 22.62 3.38 -13.88
CA THR A 38 23.73 4.06 -13.20
C THR A 38 23.55 3.90 -11.69
N VAL A 39 24.35 3.01 -11.09
CA VAL A 39 24.27 2.71 -9.66
C VAL A 39 25.46 3.31 -8.93
N GLY A 40 25.21 4.33 -8.11
CA GLY A 40 26.24 4.92 -7.25
C GLY A 40 26.64 3.98 -6.11
N LEU A 41 27.90 4.08 -5.65
CA LEU A 41 28.45 3.29 -4.54
C LEU A 41 27.54 3.30 -3.31
N THR A 42 27.16 2.11 -2.86
CA THR A 42 26.27 1.89 -1.71
C THR A 42 27.06 1.14 -0.65
N ASP A 43 27.12 1.68 0.56
CA ASP A 43 27.83 1.07 1.68
C ASP A 43 26.99 -0.01 2.39
N ALA A 44 25.69 0.21 2.51
CA ALA A 44 24.76 -0.74 3.10
C ALA A 44 23.35 -0.62 2.48
N ILE A 45 22.65 -1.76 2.40
CA ILE A 45 21.23 -1.83 2.05
C ILE A 45 20.45 -2.18 3.32
N PHE A 46 19.64 -1.25 3.80
CA PHE A 46 18.72 -1.46 4.92
C PHE A 46 17.32 -1.75 4.39
N THR A 47 16.67 -2.75 4.96
CA THR A 47 15.30 -3.11 4.61
C THR A 47 14.44 -3.19 5.86
N ARG A 48 13.33 -2.46 5.86
CA ARG A 48 12.15 -2.81 6.65
C ARG A 48 11.13 -3.37 5.66
N MET A 49 11.02 -4.68 5.61
CA MET A 49 10.03 -5.40 4.82
C MET A 49 9.45 -6.51 5.69
N VAL A 50 8.18 -6.85 5.49
CA VAL A 50 7.52 -7.92 6.26
C VAL A 50 8.31 -9.23 6.07
N SER A 51 9.02 -9.65 7.13
CA SER A 51 9.60 -10.98 7.22
C SER A 51 8.51 -11.94 7.64
N ARG A 52 8.51 -13.18 7.11
CA ARG A 52 7.61 -14.23 7.60
C ARG A 52 7.71 -14.27 9.12
N GLU A 53 6.57 -14.06 9.78
CA GLU A 53 6.47 -14.10 11.23
C GLU A 53 7.07 -15.41 11.72
N SER A 54 8.06 -15.30 12.60
CA SER A 54 8.54 -16.43 13.37
C SER A 54 7.72 -16.47 14.64
N THR A 55 6.91 -17.50 14.81
CA THR A 55 6.21 -17.79 16.08
C THR A 55 7.15 -18.00 17.26
N LEU A 56 8.47 -18.11 17.00
CA LEU A 56 9.51 -18.29 18.02
C LEU A 56 10.09 -16.97 18.55
N ALA A 57 9.74 -15.81 17.98
CA ALA A 57 10.18 -14.51 18.47
C ALA A 57 9.09 -13.87 19.34
N ASN A 58 9.36 -13.69 20.64
CA ASN A 58 8.46 -13.06 21.63
C ASN A 58 8.22 -11.54 21.41
N ALA A 59 8.27 -11.05 20.17
CA ALA A 59 8.09 -9.64 19.84
C ALA A 59 6.84 -9.44 18.99
N SER A 60 6.06 -8.39 19.28
CA SER A 60 4.95 -7.99 18.41
C SER A 60 5.47 -7.59 17.03
N ALA A 61 4.64 -7.76 15.99
CA ALA A 61 4.97 -7.33 14.63
C ALA A 61 5.41 -5.85 14.59
N PHE A 62 4.74 -5.00 15.39
CA PHE A 62 5.10 -3.60 15.51
C PHE A 62 6.46 -3.36 16.19
N MET A 63 6.82 -4.13 17.22
CA MET A 63 8.13 -4.01 17.86
C MET A 63 9.26 -4.43 16.91
N ALA A 64 9.04 -5.46 16.09
CA ALA A 64 9.98 -5.86 15.05
C ALA A 64 10.19 -4.73 14.03
N ASP A 65 9.12 -4.05 13.61
CA ASP A 65 9.17 -2.91 12.70
C ASP A 65 9.97 -1.75 13.28
N LEU A 66 9.69 -1.40 14.53
CA LEU A 66 10.41 -0.36 15.25
C LEU A 66 11.90 -0.70 15.40
N THR A 67 12.23 -1.97 15.62
CA THR A 67 13.62 -2.41 15.77
C THR A 67 14.37 -2.30 14.44
N GLN A 68 13.77 -2.73 13.33
CA GLN A 68 14.34 -2.59 11.99
C GLN A 68 14.50 -1.11 11.59
N MET A 69 13.48 -0.31 11.86
CA MET A 69 13.50 1.13 11.58
C MET A 69 14.54 1.87 12.43
N SER A 70 14.64 1.55 13.73
CA SER A 70 15.66 2.08 14.64
C SER A 70 17.07 1.72 14.20
N ASN A 71 17.30 0.46 13.83
CA ASN A 71 18.59 0.00 13.32
C ASN A 71 19.00 0.77 12.05
N MET A 72 18.07 0.93 11.10
CA MET A 72 18.27 1.70 9.88
C MET A 72 18.55 3.17 10.17
N MET A 73 17.81 3.81 11.09
CA MET A 73 18.07 5.19 11.47
C MET A 73 19.45 5.37 12.11
N ARG A 74 19.90 4.46 12.96
CA ARG A 74 21.17 4.58 13.68
C ARG A 74 22.40 4.37 12.80
N HIS A 75 22.30 3.48 11.82
CA HIS A 75 23.47 3.03 11.05
C HIS A 75 23.48 3.48 9.59
N SER A 76 22.38 4.03 9.06
CA SER A 76 22.38 4.56 7.69
C SER A 76 23.24 5.81 7.56
N THR A 77 24.04 5.83 6.49
CA THR A 77 24.82 6.99 6.06
C THR A 77 24.19 7.60 4.82
N ARG A 78 24.71 8.76 4.37
CA ARG A 78 24.33 9.36 3.08
C ARG A 78 24.47 8.41 1.89
N ARG A 79 25.37 7.42 1.96
CA ARG A 79 25.61 6.45 0.88
C ARG A 79 24.71 5.21 0.99
N SER A 80 23.95 5.05 2.06
CA SER A 80 23.12 3.87 2.25
C SER A 80 21.86 3.91 1.40
N LEU A 81 21.36 2.72 1.03
CA LEU A 81 20.05 2.52 0.42
C LEU A 81 19.09 2.01 1.49
N CYS A 82 18.01 2.74 1.74
CA CYS A 82 17.01 2.40 2.74
C CYS A 82 15.68 2.09 2.05
N LEU A 83 15.18 0.88 2.25
CA LEU A 83 13.96 0.36 1.64
C LEU A 83 12.93 0.11 2.74
N VAL A 84 11.84 0.86 2.75
CA VAL A 84 10.78 0.76 3.74
C VAL A 84 9.50 0.33 3.04
N ASP A 85 8.94 -0.81 3.44
CA ASP A 85 7.66 -1.29 2.93
C ASP A 85 6.64 -1.33 4.07
N GLU A 86 5.50 -0.66 3.92
CA GLU A 86 4.31 -0.82 4.76
C GLU A 86 4.53 -0.74 6.29
N PHE A 87 5.37 0.19 6.74
CA PHE A 87 5.62 0.41 8.17
C PHE A 87 4.32 0.79 8.92
N GLY A 88 4.11 0.25 10.12
CA GLY A 88 3.01 0.66 11.01
C GLY A 88 1.72 -0.18 10.91
N LYS A 89 1.67 -1.23 10.09
CA LYS A 89 0.49 -2.11 9.96
C LYS A 89 0.10 -2.87 11.23
N GLY A 90 1.03 -3.08 12.17
CA GLY A 90 0.81 -3.87 13.39
C GLY A 90 0.29 -3.09 14.60
N THR A 91 -0.20 -1.85 14.42
CA THR A 91 -0.67 -0.98 15.51
C THR A 91 -1.90 -0.16 15.06
N ASN A 92 -2.41 0.72 15.92
CA ASN A 92 -3.47 1.68 15.55
C ASN A 92 -3.04 2.49 14.34
N ALA A 93 -3.94 2.67 13.37
CA ALA A 93 -3.64 3.38 12.13
C ALA A 93 -3.07 4.80 12.38
N GLN A 94 -3.64 5.54 13.34
CA GLN A 94 -3.17 6.88 13.70
C GLN A 94 -1.75 6.86 14.28
N ASP A 95 -1.42 5.89 15.12
CA ASP A 95 -0.06 5.71 15.65
C ASP A 95 0.92 5.34 14.53
N GLY A 96 0.51 4.44 13.63
CA GLY A 96 1.30 4.03 12.47
C GLY A 96 1.63 5.20 11.53
N ILE A 97 0.64 6.04 11.21
CA ILE A 97 0.80 7.27 10.42
C ILE A 97 1.77 8.23 11.14
N SER A 98 1.55 8.46 12.44
CA SER A 98 2.33 9.42 13.23
C SER A 98 3.81 9.00 13.32
N PHE A 99 4.08 7.72 13.58
CA PHE A 99 5.45 7.21 13.61
C PHE A 99 6.10 7.23 12.22
N LEU A 100 5.37 6.87 11.16
CA LEU A 100 5.92 6.94 9.81
C LEU A 100 6.27 8.37 9.42
N TYR A 101 5.37 9.34 9.69
CA TYR A 101 5.63 10.77 9.52
C TYR A 101 6.92 11.17 10.22
N ALA A 102 7.05 10.87 11.52
CA ALA A 102 8.21 11.22 12.32
C ALA A 102 9.51 10.59 11.78
N CYS A 103 9.46 9.33 11.32
CA CYS A 103 10.61 8.66 10.72
C CYS A 103 11.04 9.33 9.40
N LEU A 104 10.10 9.60 8.49
CA LEU A 104 10.39 10.26 7.22
C LEU A 104 10.95 11.67 7.47
N ARG A 105 10.35 12.41 8.41
CA ARG A 105 10.82 13.73 8.82
C ARG A 105 12.24 13.69 9.35
N HIS A 106 12.56 12.74 10.24
CA HIS A 106 13.91 12.55 10.80
C HIS A 106 14.95 12.30 9.72
N PHE A 107 14.63 11.52 8.68
CA PHE A 107 15.54 11.31 7.56
C PHE A 107 15.68 12.56 6.69
N LEU A 108 14.59 13.27 6.39
CA LEU A 108 14.63 14.51 5.59
C LEU A 108 15.43 15.62 6.28
N ASP A 109 15.33 15.72 7.61
CA ASP A 109 16.04 16.73 8.40
C ASP A 109 17.56 16.55 8.41
N ARG A 110 18.07 15.40 7.97
CA ARG A 110 19.51 15.21 7.70
C ARG A 110 20.00 16.00 6.48
N GLY A 111 19.10 16.53 5.66
CA GLY A 111 19.43 17.33 4.48
C GLY A 111 20.36 16.57 3.53
N ARG A 112 21.59 17.08 3.38
CA ARG A 112 22.60 16.44 2.51
C ARG A 112 22.99 15.05 2.99
N GLU A 113 22.93 14.77 4.29
CA GLU A 113 23.27 13.47 4.87
C GLU A 113 22.08 12.48 4.85
N CYS A 114 20.97 12.83 4.21
CA CYS A 114 19.84 11.92 4.03
C CYS A 114 20.29 10.72 3.16
N PRO A 115 20.03 9.47 3.59
CA PRO A 115 20.28 8.30 2.75
C PRO A 115 19.38 8.29 1.52
N ARG A 116 19.72 7.44 0.54
CA ARG A 116 18.80 7.12 -0.55
C ARG A 116 17.66 6.27 0.02
N LEU A 117 16.54 6.91 0.38
CA LEU A 117 15.38 6.25 0.98
C LEU A 117 14.23 6.13 -0.02
N LEU A 118 13.72 4.91 -0.19
CA LEU A 118 12.51 4.56 -0.91
C LEU A 118 11.52 3.97 0.10
N ALA A 119 10.41 4.65 0.34
CA ALA A 119 9.37 4.19 1.24
C ALA A 119 8.07 3.92 0.47
N CYS A 120 7.46 2.77 0.69
CA CYS A 120 6.12 2.46 0.21
C CYS A 120 5.12 2.47 1.36
N THR A 121 4.00 3.14 1.17
CA THR A 121 2.93 3.23 2.17
C THR A 121 1.55 3.18 1.53
N HIS A 122 0.57 2.77 2.33
CA HIS A 122 -0.85 2.89 2.02
C HIS A 122 -1.51 4.06 2.73
N TYR A 123 -0.78 4.72 3.63
CA TYR A 123 -1.27 5.90 4.34
C TYR A 123 -1.26 7.10 3.41
N THR A 124 -2.34 7.30 2.68
CA THR A 124 -2.55 8.48 1.82
C THR A 124 -2.73 9.76 2.63
N GLU A 125 -3.15 9.63 3.89
CA GLU A 125 -3.29 10.72 4.86
C GLU A 125 -1.96 11.45 5.09
N LEU A 126 -0.81 10.76 4.97
CA LEU A 126 0.50 11.41 5.03
C LEU A 126 0.71 12.45 3.94
N LEU A 127 0.05 12.28 2.79
CA LEU A 127 0.15 13.23 1.70
C LEU A 127 -0.59 14.52 2.04
N GLU A 128 -1.61 14.48 2.90
CA GLU A 128 -2.39 15.66 3.29
C GLU A 128 -1.64 16.58 4.25
N LEU A 129 -0.49 16.13 4.79
CA LEU A 129 0.35 16.90 5.72
C LEU A 129 1.33 17.79 4.94
N PRO A 130 1.10 19.11 4.83
CA PRO A 130 1.92 20.01 4.00
C PRO A 130 3.36 20.10 4.54
N GLU A 131 3.51 20.00 5.86
CA GLU A 131 4.81 19.99 6.54
C GLU A 131 5.76 18.89 6.08
N LEU A 132 5.22 17.78 5.55
CA LEU A 132 5.99 16.70 4.95
C LEU A 132 6.11 16.88 3.43
N VAL A 133 4.98 17.12 2.75
CA VAL A 133 4.92 17.12 1.28
C VAL A 133 5.69 18.27 0.64
N ASP A 134 5.68 19.46 1.26
CA ASP A 134 6.32 20.65 0.69
C ASP A 134 7.82 20.69 1.00
N ARG A 135 8.37 19.66 1.65
CA ARG A 135 9.78 19.63 2.05
C ARG A 135 10.71 19.35 0.85
N PRO A 136 11.79 20.13 0.71
CA PRO A 136 12.79 19.85 -0.31
C PRO A 136 13.45 18.49 -0.03
N GLY A 137 13.64 17.70 -1.08
CA GLY A 137 14.27 16.38 -1.01
C GLY A 137 13.29 15.21 -0.87
N LEU A 138 11.99 15.48 -0.71
CA LEU A 138 10.94 14.47 -0.87
C LEU A 138 10.39 14.47 -2.30
N SER A 139 10.27 13.30 -2.90
CA SER A 139 9.62 13.10 -4.20
C SER A 139 8.45 12.14 -4.03
N LEU A 140 7.26 12.59 -4.40
CA LEU A 140 6.04 11.79 -4.33
C LEU A 140 5.82 11.04 -5.65
N TRP A 141 5.57 9.74 -5.52
CA TRP A 141 5.21 8.87 -6.63
C TRP A 141 4.00 8.03 -6.26
N THR A 142 3.29 7.57 -7.28
CA THR A 142 2.19 6.62 -7.14
C THR A 142 2.27 5.52 -8.18
N MET A 143 1.77 4.33 -7.85
CA MET A 143 1.55 3.27 -8.82
C MET A 143 0.27 3.55 -9.60
N GLN A 144 0.39 3.64 -10.93
CA GLN A 144 -0.71 3.96 -11.81
C GLN A 144 -1.77 2.84 -11.82
N ALA A 145 -3.01 3.24 -11.61
CA ALA A 145 -4.20 2.42 -11.78
C ALA A 145 -5.13 3.14 -12.77
N SER A 146 -5.85 2.36 -13.58
CA SER A 146 -6.87 2.87 -14.50
C SER A 146 -8.21 2.23 -14.14
N VAL A 147 -9.24 3.05 -14.07
CA VAL A 147 -10.62 2.59 -13.91
C VAL A 147 -11.21 2.46 -15.31
N MET A 148 -11.58 1.25 -15.69
CA MET A 148 -12.31 1.01 -16.93
C MET A 148 -13.76 1.35 -16.69
N LEU A 149 -14.16 2.55 -17.09
CA LEU A 149 -15.56 2.93 -17.20
C LEU A 149 -16.14 2.16 -18.39
N GLU A 150 -16.64 0.95 -18.17
CA GLU A 150 -17.44 0.29 -19.19
C GLU A 150 -18.72 1.09 -19.40
N LYS A 151 -19.11 1.30 -20.68
CA LYS A 151 -20.41 1.89 -21.04
C LYS A 151 -21.50 0.90 -20.61
N LYS A 152 -21.97 1.03 -19.37
CA LYS A 152 -23.05 0.21 -18.85
C LYS A 152 -24.38 0.63 -19.47
N THR A 153 -25.06 -0.33 -20.08
CA THR A 153 -26.51 -0.29 -20.28
C THR A 153 -27.21 -0.33 -18.93
N GLU A 154 -28.37 0.32 -18.79
CA GLU A 154 -29.14 0.53 -17.53
C GLU A 154 -29.42 -0.72 -16.66
N ALA A 155 -29.08 -1.93 -17.13
CA ALA A 155 -29.30 -3.20 -16.45
C ALA A 155 -28.06 -3.77 -15.73
N ASP A 156 -26.86 -3.19 -15.90
CA ASP A 156 -25.64 -3.69 -15.26
C ASP A 156 -25.10 -2.72 -14.21
N ASP A 157 -25.38 -3.03 -12.93
CA ASP A 157 -25.04 -2.21 -11.76
C ASP A 157 -23.71 -2.69 -11.09
N THR A 158 -22.82 -3.25 -11.91
CA THR A 158 -21.50 -3.73 -11.49
C THR A 158 -20.59 -2.54 -11.13
N LEU A 159 -19.56 -2.74 -10.29
CA LEU A 159 -18.51 -1.73 -10.11
C LEU A 159 -17.63 -1.68 -11.35
N ASP A 160 -17.03 -0.53 -11.63
CA ASP A 160 -16.05 -0.42 -12.70
C ASP A 160 -14.80 -1.23 -12.35
N ASP A 161 -14.26 -1.93 -13.35
CA ASP A 161 -13.05 -2.73 -13.15
C ASP A 161 -11.83 -1.83 -13.01
N VAL A 162 -10.96 -2.18 -12.06
CA VAL A 162 -9.70 -1.48 -11.82
C VAL A 162 -8.55 -2.29 -12.37
N ILE A 163 -7.82 -1.71 -13.31
CA ILE A 163 -6.63 -2.30 -13.91
C ILE A 163 -5.40 -1.63 -13.30
N PHE A 164 -4.56 -2.43 -12.64
CA PHE A 164 -3.25 -1.98 -12.17
C PHE A 164 -2.25 -2.04 -13.33
N LEU A 165 -1.66 -0.90 -13.67
CA LEU A 165 -0.74 -0.79 -14.81
C LEU A 165 0.72 -1.08 -14.42
N TYR A 166 0.99 -1.35 -13.14
CA TYR A 166 2.32 -1.65 -12.59
C TYR A 166 3.41 -0.61 -12.94
N ARG A 167 2.99 0.64 -13.19
CA ARG A 167 3.86 1.74 -13.57
C ARG A 167 3.95 2.75 -12.44
N ALA A 168 5.16 3.00 -11.93
CA ALA A 168 5.39 4.11 -11.01
C ALA A 168 5.43 5.43 -11.80
N ILE A 169 4.63 6.42 -11.39
CA ILE A 169 4.58 7.76 -11.98
C ILE A 169 4.75 8.83 -10.90
N PRO A 170 5.32 10.01 -11.21
CA PRO A 170 5.33 11.14 -10.29
C PRO A 170 3.90 11.55 -9.91
N GLY A 171 3.68 11.88 -8.64
CA GLY A 171 2.39 12.34 -8.15
C GLY A 171 1.88 11.62 -6.91
N ARG A 172 0.59 11.73 -6.67
CA ARG A 172 -0.12 11.26 -5.47
C ARG A 172 -1.19 10.27 -5.90
N SER A 173 -1.49 9.27 -5.06
CA SER A 173 -2.63 8.38 -5.29
C SER A 173 -3.94 9.17 -5.15
N GLU A 174 -4.86 9.04 -6.11
CA GLU A 174 -6.13 9.79 -6.13
C GLU A 174 -7.27 9.10 -5.37
N GLY A 175 -7.08 7.87 -4.88
CA GLY A 175 -8.11 7.19 -4.09
C GLY A 175 -7.75 5.79 -3.59
N SER A 176 -8.66 5.24 -2.79
CA SER A 176 -8.62 3.86 -2.31
C SER A 176 -9.42 2.96 -3.25
N PHE A 177 -8.80 1.89 -3.74
CA PHE A 177 -9.41 0.92 -4.64
C PHE A 177 -9.89 -0.35 -3.92
N ALA A 178 -10.03 -0.29 -2.58
CA ALA A 178 -10.33 -1.46 -1.75
C ALA A 178 -11.65 -2.15 -2.15
N TYR A 179 -12.69 -1.38 -2.48
CA TYR A 179 -14.00 -1.93 -2.88
C TYR A 179 -13.96 -2.62 -4.24
N HIS A 180 -13.16 -2.11 -5.17
CA HIS A 180 -12.93 -2.76 -6.47
C HIS A 180 -12.16 -4.07 -6.31
N CYS A 181 -11.16 -4.11 -5.43
CA CYS A 181 -10.48 -5.36 -5.08
C CYS A 181 -11.44 -6.39 -4.46
N ALA A 182 -12.38 -5.95 -3.62
CA ALA A 182 -13.40 -6.82 -3.04
C ALA A 182 -14.35 -7.37 -4.12
N ALA A 183 -14.77 -6.53 -5.08
CA ALA A 183 -15.59 -6.96 -6.21
C ALA A 183 -14.86 -8.00 -7.08
N ALA A 184 -13.59 -7.75 -7.43
CA ALA A 184 -12.75 -8.69 -8.17
C ALA A 184 -12.51 -10.01 -7.42
N ALA A 185 -12.56 -9.99 -6.09
CA ALA A 185 -12.50 -11.18 -5.24
C ALA A 185 -13.86 -11.90 -5.08
N ASN A 186 -14.89 -11.51 -5.84
CA ASN A 186 -16.25 -12.05 -5.76
C ASN A 186 -16.91 -11.90 -4.37
N VAL A 187 -16.61 -10.82 -3.65
CA VAL A 187 -17.32 -10.49 -2.42
C VAL A 187 -18.77 -10.10 -2.78
N PRO A 188 -19.80 -10.64 -2.09
CA PRO A 188 -21.19 -10.32 -2.41
C PRO A 188 -21.48 -8.82 -2.40
N ARG A 189 -22.23 -8.35 -3.41
CA ARG A 189 -22.51 -6.93 -3.61
C ARG A 189 -23.09 -6.24 -2.38
N ALA A 190 -24.06 -6.88 -1.72
CA ALA A 190 -24.67 -6.37 -0.48
C ALA A 190 -23.64 -6.10 0.64
N VAL A 191 -22.55 -6.88 0.71
CA VAL A 191 -21.47 -6.68 1.69
C VAL A 191 -20.62 -5.47 1.30
N ILE A 192 -20.33 -5.30 0.01
CA ILE A 192 -19.56 -4.15 -0.50
C ILE A 192 -20.35 -2.85 -0.29
N ASP A 193 -21.63 -2.83 -0.64
CA ASP A 193 -22.51 -1.67 -0.48
C ASP A 193 -22.63 -1.27 0.98
N ARG A 194 -22.78 -2.28 1.86
CA ARG A 194 -22.76 -2.05 3.30
C ARG A 194 -21.42 -1.49 3.78
N ALA A 195 -20.30 -2.02 3.29
CA ALA A 195 -18.97 -1.52 3.67
C ALA A 195 -18.78 -0.05 3.26
N VAL A 196 -19.25 0.34 2.07
CA VAL A 196 -19.25 1.73 1.60
C VAL A 196 -20.11 2.61 2.51
N GLN A 197 -21.32 2.17 2.87
CA GLN A 197 -22.19 2.88 3.80
C GLN A 197 -21.53 3.08 5.18
N VAL A 198 -20.95 2.02 5.74
CA VAL A 198 -20.25 2.07 7.03
C VAL A 198 -19.06 3.02 7.00
N SER A 199 -18.27 3.02 5.91
CA SER A 199 -17.16 3.97 5.76
C SER A 199 -17.66 5.42 5.78
N ARG A 200 -18.71 5.73 5.01
CA ARG A 200 -19.30 7.07 4.97
C ARG A 200 -19.81 7.53 6.33
N LEU A 201 -20.53 6.65 7.05
CA LEU A 201 -21.03 6.96 8.39
C LEU A 201 -19.87 7.23 9.36
N ARG A 202 -18.81 6.41 9.32
CA ARG A 202 -17.63 6.60 10.16
C ARG A 202 -16.92 7.93 9.85
N ASP A 203 -16.79 8.29 8.58
CA ASP A 203 -16.15 9.53 8.16
C ASP A 203 -16.99 10.77 8.56
N ALA A 204 -18.32 10.62 8.62
CA ALA A 204 -19.25 11.63 9.14
C ALA A 204 -19.34 11.67 10.68
N GLY A 205 -18.73 10.71 11.39
CA GLY A 205 -18.85 10.57 12.85
C GLY A 205 -20.23 10.07 13.32
N GLU A 206 -21.01 9.48 12.42
CA GLU A 206 -22.36 8.97 12.69
C GLU A 206 -22.35 7.53 13.19
N PRO A 207 -23.31 7.13 14.04
CA PRO A 207 -23.41 5.76 14.53
C PRO A 207 -23.76 4.79 13.40
N VAL A 208 -23.09 3.63 13.40
CA VAL A 208 -23.40 2.55 12.48
C VAL A 208 -24.65 1.81 12.98
N HIS A 209 -25.80 2.09 12.37
CA HIS A 209 -27.06 1.41 12.69
C HIS A 209 -27.07 -0.04 12.22
N ALA A 210 -27.71 -0.94 12.98
CA ALA A 210 -27.96 -2.32 12.54
C ALA A 210 -28.87 -2.32 11.29
N MET A 211 -28.62 -3.22 10.33
CA MET A 211 -29.53 -3.39 9.19
C MET A 211 -30.85 -3.97 9.67
N ASP A 212 -31.96 -3.39 9.21
CA ASP A 212 -33.29 -3.88 9.54
C ASP A 212 -33.52 -5.27 8.92
N ARG A 213 -34.11 -6.20 9.68
CA ARG A 213 -34.23 -7.61 9.26
C ARG A 213 -35.00 -7.81 7.94
N SER A 214 -35.85 -6.85 7.55
CA SER A 214 -36.62 -6.90 6.30
C SER A 214 -35.76 -6.74 5.04
N GLU A 215 -34.61 -6.07 5.11
CA GLU A 215 -33.71 -5.89 3.95
C GLU A 215 -32.78 -7.09 3.73
N ALA A 216 -32.45 -7.82 4.79
CA ALA A 216 -31.68 -9.06 4.72
C ALA A 216 -32.42 -10.17 3.95
N ASP A 217 -33.75 -10.23 4.12
CA ASP A 217 -34.60 -11.19 3.42
C ASP A 217 -34.77 -10.84 1.93
N ALA A 218 -34.85 -9.56 1.58
CA ALA A 218 -34.93 -9.10 0.19
C ALA A 218 -33.64 -9.35 -0.61
N ALA A 219 -32.46 -9.34 0.04
CA ALA A 219 -31.18 -9.70 -0.60
C ALA A 219 -31.02 -11.22 -0.80
N SER A 220 -31.67 -12.04 0.03
CA SER A 220 -31.71 -13.50 -0.09
C SER A 220 -32.57 -13.96 -1.29
N GLU A 221 -33.66 -13.24 -1.59
CA GLU A 221 -34.58 -13.57 -2.69
C GLU A 221 -34.03 -13.25 -4.09
N ARG A 222 -32.98 -12.43 -4.22
CA ARG A 222 -32.32 -12.09 -5.50
C ARG A 222 -31.22 -13.09 -5.90
N ARG A 223 -31.26 -14.34 -5.45
CA ARG A 223 -30.40 -15.39 -5.99
C ARG A 223 -30.96 -15.82 -7.36
N PRO A 224 -30.22 -15.73 -8.48
CA PRO A 224 -30.57 -16.52 -9.64
C PRO A 224 -30.56 -17.98 -9.21
N SER A 225 -31.60 -18.72 -9.57
CA SER A 225 -31.75 -20.15 -9.27
C SER A 225 -30.43 -20.86 -9.55
N CYS A 226 -29.80 -21.36 -8.50
CA CYS A 226 -28.63 -22.21 -8.61
C CYS A 226 -29.07 -23.46 -9.38
N LEU A 227 -28.85 -23.48 -10.70
CA LEU A 227 -28.89 -24.69 -11.50
C LEU A 227 -27.69 -25.52 -11.04
N LEU A 228 -27.88 -26.25 -9.95
CA LEU A 228 -27.09 -27.44 -9.64
C LEU A 228 -27.40 -28.45 -10.75
N GLY A 229 -26.71 -28.30 -11.87
CA GLY A 229 -26.49 -29.42 -12.78
C GLY A 229 -25.66 -30.45 -12.03
N GLU A 230 -26.25 -31.63 -11.83
CA GLU A 230 -25.53 -32.82 -11.39
C GLU A 230 -24.32 -33.04 -12.31
N ALA A 231 -23.12 -32.80 -11.79
CA ALA A 231 -21.89 -33.31 -12.38
C ALA A 231 -21.46 -34.54 -11.57
N PRO A 232 -21.23 -35.70 -12.21
CA PRO A 232 -20.91 -36.94 -11.51
C PRO A 232 -19.50 -36.92 -10.92
N TRP A 233 -19.30 -37.83 -9.95
CA TRP A 233 -18.11 -38.22 -9.18
C TRP A 233 -17.85 -37.45 -7.89
#